data_AF-A0A284VQ74-F1
#
_entry.id   AF-A0A284VQ74-F1
#
_cell.length_a   1.000
_cell.length_b   1.000
_cell.length_c   1.000
_cell.angle_alpha   90.00
_cell.angle_beta   90.00
_cell.angle_gamma   90.00
#
_symmetry.space_group_name_H-M   'P 1'
#
loop_
_entity.id
_entity.type
_entity.pdbx_description
1 polymer ?
#
loop_
_entity_poly.entity_id
_entity_poly.type
_entity_poly.pdbx_seq_one_letter_code
_entity_poly.pdbx_strand_id
1 'polypeptide(L)'
;MSLLGSYVNFPIKKLVSRVPVITGKGSDFHWSSYASSLEVERSIFIAVNLGGAVIPVVMSVFLSTMVSLVDVLIGIVVMTIVIHRIARPVKGSGISIHVLLPPFLAAALALIISPQEAPIIAYISGTLGCLIGVDILNLKKIPDLGIKVVSIGGAGTFDAIFLTGIISVLLA
;
A
#
# COMPACT_ATOMS: atom_id res chain seq x y z
N MET A 1 11.52 2.72 -14.29
CA MET A 1 11.77 3.81 -13.33
C MET A 1 11.05 3.60 -11.98
N SER A 2 9.80 3.10 -11.94
CA SER A 2 9.11 2.79 -10.66
C SER A 2 9.82 1.76 -9.76
N LEU A 3 10.55 0.80 -10.34
CA LEU A 3 11.32 -0.23 -9.60
C LEU A 3 12.52 0.31 -8.81
N LEU A 4 13.08 1.47 -9.18
CA LEU A 4 14.17 2.09 -8.41
C LEU A 4 13.63 2.89 -7.21
N GLY A 5 12.42 3.46 -7.34
CA GLY A 5 11.75 4.21 -6.28
C GLY A 5 11.21 3.34 -5.13
N SER A 6 11.03 2.03 -5.33
CA SER A 6 10.62 1.10 -4.27
C SER A 6 11.71 0.91 -3.20
N TYR A 7 12.97 1.21 -3.53
CA TYR A 7 14.09 1.19 -2.59
C TYR A 7 14.20 2.48 -1.75
N VAL A 8 13.38 3.50 -2.01
CA VAL A 8 13.41 4.76 -1.25
C VAL A 8 12.22 4.79 -0.29
N ASN A 9 12.53 4.70 1.01
CA ASN A 9 11.56 4.76 2.09
C ASN A 9 11.85 5.96 3.00
N PHE A 10 10.87 6.84 3.19
CA PHE A 10 11.00 7.99 4.08
C PHE A 10 10.38 7.66 5.44
N PRO A 11 11.17 7.65 6.55
CA PRO A 11 10.62 7.39 7.88
C PRO A 11 9.73 8.56 8.32
N ILE A 12 8.53 8.24 8.79
CA ILE A 12 7.52 9.24 9.22
C ILE A 12 7.16 9.14 10.70
N LYS A 13 7.25 7.95 11.32
CA LYS A 13 6.78 7.78 12.70
C LYS A 13 7.47 6.61 13.41
N LYS A 14 7.68 6.75 14.72
CA LYS A 14 8.09 5.67 15.64
C LYS A 14 6.89 5.26 16.51
N LEU A 15 6.62 3.97 16.61
CA LEU A 15 5.57 3.36 17.45
C LEU A 15 6.19 2.40 18.45
N VAL A 16 5.44 2.05 19.50
CA VAL A 16 5.84 1.04 20.48
C VAL A 16 5.13 -0.28 20.18
N SER A 17 5.91 -1.35 19.96
CA SER A 17 5.45 -2.72 19.79
C SER A 17 4.86 -3.27 21.08
N ARG A 18 3.71 -3.96 20.97
CA ARG A 18 3.02 -4.59 22.10
C ARG A 18 3.49 -6.02 22.36
N VAL A 19 4.13 -6.62 21.37
CA VAL A 19 4.62 -8.01 21.37
C VAL A 19 6.14 -8.00 21.21
N PRO A 20 6.90 -8.95 21.82
CA PRO A 20 8.32 -9.11 21.54
C PRO A 20 8.54 -9.23 20.03
N VAL A 21 9.48 -8.45 19.50
CA VAL A 21 9.79 -8.45 18.08
C VAL A 21 10.40 -9.81 17.73
N ILE A 22 9.69 -10.60 16.91
CA ILE A 22 10.17 -11.91 16.46
C ILE A 22 11.14 -11.63 15.32
N THR A 23 12.44 -11.75 15.60
CA THR A 23 13.48 -11.61 14.58
C THR A 23 13.52 -12.90 13.76
N GLY A 24 12.79 -12.93 12.65
CA GLY A 24 12.79 -14.04 11.70
C GLY A 24 12.74 -13.51 10.29
N LYS A 25 13.90 -13.47 9.61
CA LYS A 25 14.11 -13.24 8.16
C LYS A 25 13.15 -12.22 7.52
N GLY A 26 13.44 -10.93 7.69
CA GLY A 26 12.80 -9.85 6.93
C GLY A 26 13.86 -9.02 6.22
N SER A 27 14.13 -9.39 4.97
CA SER A 27 14.77 -8.64 3.87
C SER A 27 15.87 -7.62 4.24
N ASP A 28 17.09 -7.92 3.79
CA ASP A 28 18.23 -7.02 3.70
C ASP A 28 17.82 -5.64 3.13
N PHE A 29 17.56 -4.68 4.02
CA PHE A 29 17.35 -3.30 3.68
C PHE A 29 18.46 -2.50 4.36
N HIS A 30 19.47 -2.14 3.57
CA HIS A 30 20.67 -1.45 4.02
C HIS A 30 20.32 -0.06 4.58
N TRP A 31 20.18 0.02 5.91
CA TRP A 31 20.44 1.23 6.67
C TRP A 31 21.39 0.87 7.80
N SER A 32 22.67 0.75 7.46
CA SER A 32 23.74 0.84 8.45
C SER A 32 23.75 2.25 9.03
N SER A 33 24.00 2.35 10.33
CA SER A 33 24.22 3.56 11.15
C SER A 33 23.01 4.19 11.85
N TYR A 34 22.29 3.46 12.71
CA TYR A 34 21.75 3.98 14.00
C TYR A 34 21.43 2.84 15.00
N ALA A 35 22.21 1.75 14.97
CA ALA A 35 22.08 0.66 15.94
C ALA A 35 23.04 0.88 17.11
N SER A 36 22.73 1.85 17.99
CA SER A 36 23.38 1.95 19.30
C SER A 36 22.51 1.29 20.37
N SER A 37 23.12 0.29 21.01
CA SER A 37 22.91 -0.20 22.38
C SER A 37 21.54 -0.79 22.78
N LEU A 38 21.52 -2.12 22.96
CA LEU A 38 21.17 -2.82 24.20
C LEU A 38 19.92 -2.39 25.01
N GLU A 39 18.84 -2.02 24.35
CA GLU A 39 17.49 -2.21 24.92
C GLU A 39 16.72 -3.12 23.99
N VAL A 40 15.86 -3.99 24.54
CA VAL A 40 14.90 -4.77 23.76
C VAL A 40 13.96 -3.78 23.08
N GLU A 41 14.38 -3.25 21.93
CA GLU A 41 13.74 -2.10 21.31
C GLU A 41 12.35 -2.53 20.86
N ARG A 42 11.35 -2.14 21.65
CA ARG A 42 9.93 -2.25 21.31
C ARG A 42 9.57 -1.19 20.27
N SER A 43 10.48 -0.81 19.39
CA SER A 43 10.30 0.29 18.45
C SER A 43 9.85 -0.25 17.10
N ILE A 44 8.73 0.26 16.57
CA ILE A 44 8.31 0.03 15.19
C ILE A 44 8.46 1.33 14.42
N PHE A 45 9.24 1.32 13.33
CA PHE A 45 9.37 2.46 12.43
C PHE A 45 8.37 2.35 11.29
N ILE A 46 7.54 3.38 11.11
CA ILE A 46 6.68 3.53 9.94
C ILE A 46 7.41 4.42 8.94
N ALA A 47 7.53 3.95 7.71
CA ALA A 47 8.03 4.69 6.57
C ALA A 47 6.95 4.79 5.47
N VAL A 48 7.17 5.69 4.52
CA VAL A 48 6.37 5.84 3.30
C VAL A 48 7.26 5.58 2.09
N ASN A 49 6.81 4.70 1.20
CA ASN A 49 7.54 4.34 0.00
C ASN A 49 7.35 5.38 -1.12
N LEU A 50 8.45 5.81 -1.74
CA LEU A 50 8.36 6.76 -2.86
C LEU A 50 7.61 6.16 -4.05
N GLY A 51 8.00 4.95 -4.47
CA GLY A 51 7.45 4.29 -5.65
C GLY A 51 6.02 3.76 -5.47
N GLY A 52 5.69 3.25 -4.29
CA GLY A 52 4.42 2.59 -4.02
C GLY A 52 3.40 3.41 -3.24
N ALA A 53 3.77 4.58 -2.72
CA ALA A 53 2.82 5.48 -2.07
C ALA A 53 2.85 6.90 -2.63
N VAL A 54 4.02 7.55 -2.67
CA VAL A 54 4.09 8.97 -3.09
C VAL A 54 3.76 9.15 -4.56
N ILE A 55 4.49 8.47 -5.46
CA ILE A 55 4.27 8.58 -6.91
C ILE A 55 2.83 8.19 -7.30
N PRO A 56 2.28 7.07 -6.81
CA PRO A 56 0.91 6.67 -7.17
C PRO A 56 -0.16 7.65 -6.65
N VAL A 57 0.03 8.24 -5.47
CA VAL A 57 -0.88 9.27 -4.95
C VAL A 57 -0.83 10.54 -5.81
N VAL A 58 0.37 11.02 -6.16
CA VAL A 58 0.52 12.21 -7.02
C VAL A 58 -0.13 11.98 -8.38
N MET A 59 0.11 10.82 -8.99
CA MET A 59 -0.53 10.46 -10.27
C MET A 59 -2.05 10.38 -10.14
N SER A 60 -2.56 9.82 -9.05
CA SER A 60 -4.00 9.71 -8.82
C SER A 60 -4.68 11.08 -8.68
N VAL A 61 -4.04 12.03 -7.99
CA VAL A 61 -4.51 13.41 -7.85
C VAL A 61 -4.47 14.16 -9.19
N PHE A 62 -3.43 13.93 -10.00
CA PHE A 62 -3.35 14.53 -11.32
C PHE A 62 -4.46 14.01 -12.25
N LEU A 63 -4.65 12.69 -12.30
CA LEU A 63 -5.63 12.05 -13.16
C LEU A 63 -7.08 12.33 -12.74
N SER A 64 -7.36 12.56 -11.46
CA SER A 64 -8.72 12.87 -11.00
C SER A 64 -9.28 14.18 -11.54
N THR A 65 -8.42 15.06 -12.08
CA THR A 65 -8.84 16.29 -12.75
C THR A 65 -9.40 16.07 -14.16
N MET A 66 -9.25 14.85 -14.71
CA MET A 66 -9.63 14.50 -16.08
C MET A 66 -10.93 13.70 -16.20
N VAL A 67 -11.55 13.35 -15.07
CA VAL A 67 -12.69 12.44 -14.97
C VAL A 67 -13.70 12.93 -13.93
N SER A 68 -14.88 12.33 -13.88
CA SER A 68 -15.88 12.63 -12.85
C SER A 68 -15.34 12.36 -11.44
N LEU A 69 -15.24 13.40 -10.62
CA LEU A 69 -14.84 13.26 -9.21
C LEU A 69 -15.78 12.35 -8.41
N VAL A 70 -17.05 12.32 -8.77
CA VAL A 70 -18.05 11.45 -8.11
C VAL A 70 -17.72 9.99 -8.38
N ASP A 71 -17.42 9.65 -9.63
CA ASP A 71 -17.11 8.29 -10.07
C ASP A 71 -15.81 7.79 -9.44
N VAL A 72 -14.80 8.68 -9.39
CA VAL A 72 -13.54 8.43 -8.70
C VAL A 72 -13.77 8.17 -7.21
N LEU A 73 -14.54 9.01 -6.52
CA LEU A 73 -14.82 8.84 -5.09
C LEU A 73 -15.57 7.54 -4.80
N ILE A 74 -16.57 7.20 -5.60
CA ILE A 74 -17.29 5.92 -5.50
C ILE A 74 -16.31 4.77 -5.68
N GLY A 75 -15.49 4.81 -6.73
CA GLY A 75 -14.47 3.81 -7.01
C GLY A 75 -13.50 3.61 -5.83
N ILE A 76 -12.94 4.70 -5.30
CA ILE A 76 -12.01 4.67 -4.17
C ILE A 76 -12.68 4.08 -2.94
N VAL A 77 -13.90 4.49 -2.60
CA VAL A 77 -14.61 4.00 -1.40
C VAL A 77 -14.89 2.50 -1.52
N VAL A 78 -15.44 2.06 -2.66
CA VAL A 78 -15.76 0.65 -2.88
C VAL A 78 -14.48 -0.19 -2.87
N MET A 79 -13.45 0.21 -3.60
CA MET A 79 -12.15 -0.48 -3.60
C MET A 79 -11.55 -0.53 -2.19
N THR A 80 -11.55 0.58 -1.46
CA THR A 80 -11.04 0.62 -0.08
C THR A 80 -11.72 -0.42 0.80
N ILE A 81 -13.07 -0.51 0.74
CA ILE A 81 -13.83 -1.48 1.54
C ILE A 81 -13.48 -2.90 1.12
N VAL A 82 -13.51 -3.20 -0.17
CA VAL A 82 -13.23 -4.55 -0.69
C VAL A 82 -11.81 -4.98 -0.33
N ILE A 83 -10.82 -4.12 -0.61
CA ILE A 83 -9.41 -4.39 -0.32
C ILE A 83 -9.18 -4.57 1.19
N HIS A 84 -9.77 -3.71 2.03
CA HIS A 84 -9.64 -3.85 3.47
C HIS A 84 -10.19 -5.17 4.01
N ARG A 85 -11.27 -5.68 3.40
CA ARG A 85 -11.89 -6.97 3.79
C ARG A 85 -11.05 -8.17 3.40
N ILE A 86 -10.32 -8.10 2.29
CA ILE A 86 -9.47 -9.21 1.82
C ILE A 86 -8.05 -9.16 2.39
N ALA A 87 -7.57 -8.00 2.83
CA ALA A 87 -6.25 -7.82 3.42
C ALA A 87 -6.14 -8.60 4.76
N ARG A 88 -5.07 -9.39 4.90
CA ARG A 88 -4.85 -10.22 6.09
C ARG A 88 -3.57 -9.79 6.83
N PRO A 89 -3.65 -9.40 8.11
CA PRO A 89 -2.47 -9.20 8.93
C PRO A 89 -1.79 -10.54 9.23
N VAL A 90 -0.50 -10.66 8.92
CA VAL A 90 0.33 -11.85 9.13
C VAL A 90 1.47 -11.50 10.09
N LYS A 91 1.52 -12.20 11.23
CA LYS A 91 2.58 -12.01 12.24
C LYS A 91 3.96 -12.27 11.63
N GLY A 92 4.92 -11.39 11.91
CA GLY A 92 6.28 -11.46 11.37
C GLY A 92 6.44 -10.97 9.92
N SER A 93 5.35 -10.85 9.14
CA SER A 93 5.42 -10.52 7.70
C SER A 93 4.65 -9.26 7.30
N GLY A 94 3.89 -8.64 8.20
CA GLY A 94 3.14 -7.42 7.90
C GLY A 94 1.70 -7.69 7.48
N ILE A 95 1.20 -6.97 6.47
CA ILE A 95 -0.15 -7.15 5.92
C ILE A 95 0.00 -7.77 4.52
N SER A 96 -0.71 -8.86 4.28
CA SER A 96 -0.61 -9.63 3.03
C SER A 96 -1.93 -9.57 2.25
N ILE A 97 -1.80 -9.49 0.93
CA ILE A 97 -2.90 -9.52 -0.03
C ILE A 97 -2.44 -10.27 -1.29
N HIS A 98 -3.39 -10.84 -2.04
CA HIS A 98 -3.09 -11.47 -3.31
C HIS A 98 -2.84 -10.40 -4.37
N VAL A 99 -1.65 -10.38 -4.98
CA VAL A 99 -1.17 -9.28 -5.83
C VAL A 99 -2.05 -8.98 -7.05
N LEU A 100 -2.64 -10.02 -7.67
CA LEU A 100 -3.45 -9.84 -8.88
C LEU A 100 -4.92 -9.51 -8.61
N LEU A 101 -5.41 -9.73 -7.39
CA LEU A 101 -6.82 -9.54 -7.08
C LEU A 101 -7.25 -8.05 -7.14
N PRO A 102 -6.49 -7.08 -6.60
CA PRO A 102 -6.81 -5.66 -6.71
C PRO A 102 -6.90 -5.13 -8.16
N PRO A 103 -5.97 -5.44 -9.09
CA PRO A 103 -6.09 -5.00 -10.48
C PRO A 103 -7.38 -5.46 -11.18
N PHE A 104 -7.77 -6.73 -11.02
CA PHE A 104 -8.99 -7.25 -11.64
C PHE A 104 -10.24 -6.60 -11.07
N LEU A 105 -10.30 -6.42 -9.75
CA LEU A 105 -11.41 -5.76 -9.10
C LEU A 105 -11.52 -4.29 -9.49
N ALA A 106 -10.40 -3.58 -9.59
CA ALA A 106 -10.36 -2.18 -10.01
C ALA A 106 -10.86 -2.01 -11.46
N ALA A 107 -10.40 -2.86 -12.39
CA ALA A 107 -10.84 -2.82 -13.78
C ALA A 107 -12.34 -3.12 -13.91
N ALA A 108 -12.81 -4.20 -13.27
CA ALA A 108 -14.22 -4.57 -13.29
C ALA A 108 -15.11 -3.47 -12.70
N LEU A 109 -14.71 -2.88 -11.58
CA LEU A 109 -15.46 -1.80 -10.95
C LEU A 109 -15.50 -0.55 -11.83
N ALA A 110 -14.37 -0.16 -12.42
CA ALA A 110 -14.31 1.02 -13.27
C ALA A 110 -15.17 0.89 -14.53
N LEU A 111 -15.16 -0.30 -15.15
CA LEU A 111 -16.04 -0.63 -16.28
C LEU A 111 -17.53 -0.57 -15.92
N ILE A 112 -17.90 -0.87 -14.66
CA ILE A 112 -19.29 -0.75 -14.19
C ILE A 112 -19.66 0.71 -13.93
N ILE A 113 -18.73 1.51 -13.39
CA ILE A 113 -18.99 2.91 -13.02
C ILE A 113 -19.09 3.79 -14.25
N SER A 114 -18.06 3.78 -15.10
CA SER A 114 -17.99 4.61 -16.31
C SER A 114 -17.09 3.93 -17.34
N PRO A 115 -17.66 3.13 -18.27
CA PRO A 115 -16.90 2.42 -19.29
C PRO A 115 -15.98 3.31 -20.12
N GLN A 116 -16.38 4.57 -20.37
CA GLN A 116 -15.63 5.52 -21.18
C GLN A 116 -14.38 6.05 -20.46
N GLU A 117 -14.42 6.14 -19.13
CA GLU A 117 -13.34 6.63 -18.28
C GLU A 117 -12.66 5.50 -17.49
N ALA A 118 -13.01 4.25 -17.81
CA ALA A 118 -12.67 3.08 -17.01
C ALA A 118 -11.16 2.92 -16.75
N PRO A 119 -10.25 3.13 -17.71
CA PRO A 119 -8.81 3.01 -17.44
C PRO A 119 -8.33 4.00 -16.35
N ILE A 120 -8.80 5.25 -16.40
CA ILE A 120 -8.40 6.29 -15.44
C ILE A 120 -9.01 6.00 -14.06
N ILE A 121 -10.29 5.65 -14.01
CA ILE A 121 -10.97 5.31 -12.76
C ILE A 121 -10.36 4.05 -12.15
N ALA A 122 -10.01 3.04 -12.94
CA ALA A 122 -9.37 1.80 -12.50
C ALA A 122 -8.00 2.09 -11.86
N TYR A 123 -7.18 2.93 -12.51
CA TYR A 123 -5.91 3.37 -11.94
C TYR A 123 -6.10 4.04 -10.58
N ILE A 124 -6.96 5.06 -10.50
CA ILE A 124 -7.13 5.88 -9.30
C ILE A 124 -7.74 5.05 -8.17
N SER A 125 -8.88 4.41 -8.43
CA SER A 125 -9.61 3.62 -7.43
C SER A 125 -8.81 2.42 -6.96
N GLY A 126 -8.12 1.74 -7.86
CA GLY A 126 -7.27 0.61 -7.53
C GLY A 126 -6.05 1.01 -6.72
N THR A 127 -5.35 2.07 -7.12
CA THR A 127 -4.16 2.59 -6.43
C THR A 127 -4.51 3.11 -5.03
N LEU A 128 -5.41 4.09 -4.94
CA LEU A 128 -5.76 4.72 -3.68
C LEU A 128 -6.57 3.78 -2.79
N GLY A 129 -7.48 2.99 -3.37
CA GLY A 129 -8.23 1.98 -2.62
C GLY A 129 -7.33 0.90 -2.03
N CYS A 130 -6.28 0.48 -2.75
CA CYS A 130 -5.30 -0.46 -2.22
C CYS A 130 -4.45 0.17 -1.10
N LEU A 131 -3.92 1.37 -1.31
CA LEU A 131 -3.11 2.06 -0.31
C LEU A 131 -3.91 2.34 0.99
N ILE A 132 -5.13 2.82 0.86
CA ILE A 132 -6.00 3.10 2.02
C ILE A 132 -6.44 1.78 2.67
N GLY A 133 -6.96 0.84 1.87
CA GLY A 133 -7.54 -0.41 2.35
C GLY A 133 -6.53 -1.36 2.99
N VAL A 134 -5.36 -1.51 2.37
CA VAL A 134 -4.27 -2.35 2.89
C VAL A 134 -3.53 -1.63 3.99
N ASP A 135 -2.93 -0.46 3.73
CA ASP A 135 -1.99 0.12 4.68
C ASP A 135 -2.70 0.95 5.75
N ILE A 136 -3.43 2.00 5.35
CA ILE A 136 -3.97 3.01 6.29
C ILE A 136 -4.95 2.39 7.29
N LEU A 137 -5.93 1.63 6.80
CA LEU A 137 -6.97 1.06 7.65
C LEU A 137 -6.46 -0.09 8.55
N ASN A 138 -5.29 -0.66 8.27
CA ASN A 138 -4.67 -1.70 9.11
C ASN A 138 -3.55 -1.18 10.01
N LEU A 139 -3.21 0.13 9.99
CA LEU A 139 -2.16 0.71 10.84
C LEU A 139 -2.32 0.37 12.33
N LYS A 140 -3.57 0.28 12.80
CA LYS A 140 -3.88 -0.06 14.21
C LYS A 140 -3.48 -1.48 14.61
N LYS A 141 -3.33 -2.39 13.64
CA LYS A 141 -2.97 -3.81 13.84
C LYS A 141 -1.44 -4.01 13.85
N ILE A 142 -0.67 -3.05 13.34
CA ILE A 142 0.80 -3.12 13.24
C ILE A 142 1.51 -3.41 14.57
N PRO A 143 1.13 -2.77 15.71
CA PRO A 143 1.80 -3.02 17.00
C PRO A 143 1.71 -4.47 17.49
N ASP A 144 0.78 -5.25 16.95
CA ASP A 144 0.54 -6.65 17.31
C ASP A 144 1.22 -7.65 16.36
N LEU A 145 1.91 -7.18 15.31
CA LEU A 145 2.54 -8.02 14.28
C LEU A 145 3.96 -8.47 14.63
N GLY A 146 4.60 -7.85 15.65
CA GLY A 146 5.95 -8.22 16.10
C GLY A 146 7.07 -7.87 15.10
N ILE A 147 6.87 -6.83 14.28
CA ILE A 147 7.81 -6.36 13.25
C ILE A 147 8.50 -5.05 13.66
N LYS A 148 9.75 -4.84 13.21
CA LYS A 148 10.53 -3.61 13.52
C LYS A 148 10.23 -2.43 12.60
N VAL A 149 9.85 -2.71 11.37
CA VAL A 149 9.66 -1.68 10.34
C VAL A 149 8.42 -2.02 9.53
N VAL A 150 7.63 -1.00 9.21
CA VAL A 150 6.55 -1.05 8.22
C VAL A 150 6.79 0.06 7.21
N SER A 151 6.64 -0.25 5.93
CA SER A 151 6.63 0.75 4.87
C SER A 151 5.26 0.78 4.19
N ILE A 152 4.57 1.92 4.27
CA ILE A 152 3.33 2.20 3.55
C ILE A 152 3.65 2.26 2.06
N GLY A 153 2.96 1.46 1.24
CA GLY A 153 3.29 1.24 -0.16
C GLY A 153 4.60 0.49 -0.39
N GLY A 154 5.17 -0.16 0.64
CA GLY A 154 6.45 -0.88 0.57
C GLY A 154 6.32 -2.33 0.09
N ALA A 155 7.38 -3.15 0.22
CA ALA A 155 7.54 -4.46 -0.46
C ALA A 155 6.38 -5.47 -0.36
N GLY A 156 5.47 -5.39 0.62
CA GLY A 156 4.25 -6.23 0.67
C GLY A 156 3.05 -5.66 -0.10
N THR A 157 3.01 -4.34 -0.29
CA THR A 157 1.91 -3.58 -0.91
C THR A 157 2.29 -2.97 -2.26
N PHE A 158 3.59 -2.78 -2.52
CA PHE A 158 4.16 -2.18 -3.73
C PHE A 158 3.73 -2.94 -4.97
N ASP A 159 3.91 -4.27 -4.98
CA ASP A 159 3.54 -5.11 -6.11
C ASP A 159 2.05 -5.00 -6.41
N ALA A 160 1.22 -5.01 -5.36
CA ALA A 160 -0.22 -4.83 -5.52
C ALA A 160 -0.55 -3.45 -6.09
N ILE A 161 -0.01 -2.36 -5.55
CA ILE A 161 -0.32 -0.98 -6.00
C ILE A 161 0.20 -0.73 -7.42
N PHE A 162 1.46 -1.11 -7.69
CA PHE A 162 2.10 -0.92 -9.00
C PHE A 162 1.43 -1.75 -10.09
N LEU A 163 1.21 -3.05 -9.83
CA LEU A 163 0.52 -3.91 -10.79
C LEU A 163 -0.95 -3.50 -10.95
N THR A 164 -1.60 -2.99 -9.89
CA THR A 164 -2.95 -2.42 -10.04
C THR A 164 -2.93 -1.24 -10.99
N GLY A 165 -2.01 -0.29 -10.83
CA GLY A 165 -1.92 0.86 -11.72
C GLY A 165 -1.70 0.48 -13.19
N ILE A 166 -0.95 -0.58 -13.49
CA ILE A 166 -0.71 -0.98 -14.88
C ILE A 166 -1.78 -1.94 -15.41
N ILE A 167 -2.01 -3.05 -14.71
CA ILE A 167 -2.88 -4.12 -15.20
C ILE A 167 -4.34 -3.65 -15.24
N SER A 168 -4.80 -2.86 -14.25
CA SER A 168 -6.20 -2.43 -14.26
C SER A 168 -6.53 -1.50 -15.43
N VAL A 169 -5.56 -0.65 -15.82
CA VAL A 169 -5.64 0.22 -17.00
C VAL A 169 -5.67 -0.58 -18.30
N LEU A 170 -4.93 -1.69 -18.37
CA LEU A 170 -4.89 -2.55 -19.56
C LEU A 170 -6.14 -3.43 -19.72
N LEU A 171 -6.85 -3.69 -18.63
CA LEU A 171 -8.04 -4.54 -18.60
C LEU A 171 -9.36 -3.76 -18.70
N ALA A 172 -9.33 -2.47 -18.39
CA ALA A 172 -10.47 -1.56 -18.46
C ALA A 172 -10.51 -0.85 -19.82
#